data_AF-A0A830F4M1-F1
#
_entry.id   AF-A0A830F4M1-F1
#
_cell.length_a   1.000
_cell.length_b   1.000
_cell.length_c   1.000
_cell.angle_alpha   90.00
_cell.angle_beta   90.00
_cell.angle_gamma   90.00
#
_symmetry.space_group_name_H-M   'P 1'
#
loop_
_entity.id
_entity.type
_entity.pdbx_description
1 polymer ?
#
loop_
_entity_poly.entity_id
_entity_poly.type
_entity_poly.pdbx_seq_one_letter_code
_entity_poly.pdbx_strand_id
1 'polypeptide(L)'
;MTDVTRYQTRVEDGTFAVETDDGWLEVGAVADIVDLFGGEEYVIEYTDQQAAVAWLDTDDDNTITVDVRETLETMSYTDDFVSNLASTPVDEETTEGYPKRTALYVSLMREILDSKGNPEE
;
A
#
# COMPACT_ATOMS: atom_id res chain seq x y z
N MET A 1 10.07 14.45 20.87
CA MET A 1 9.15 13.38 20.41
C MET A 1 8.36 13.99 19.28
N THR A 2 8.78 13.76 18.04
CA THR A 2 7.95 14.12 16.89
C THR A 2 6.84 13.09 16.87
N ASP A 3 5.63 13.50 17.18
CA ASP A 3 4.45 12.66 17.03
C ASP A 3 4.34 12.35 15.53
N VAL A 4 4.57 11.09 15.15
CA VAL A 4 4.42 10.67 13.75
C VAL A 4 2.94 10.51 13.54
N THR A 5 2.30 11.53 12.99
CA THR A 5 0.90 11.45 12.56
C THR A 5 0.76 10.26 11.62
N ARG A 6 -0.02 9.28 12.05
CA ARG A 6 -0.38 8.11 11.27
C ARG A 6 -1.78 8.33 10.73
N TYR A 7 -1.86 8.52 9.43
CA TYR A 7 -3.10 8.65 8.72
C TYR A 7 -3.73 7.28 8.49
N GLN A 8 -5.01 7.18 8.80
CA GLN A 8 -5.76 5.96 8.56
C GLN A 8 -6.14 5.83 7.09
N THR A 9 -6.47 4.62 6.69
CA THR A 9 -7.04 4.32 5.39
C THR A 9 -8.48 3.88 5.54
N ARG A 10 -9.22 3.99 4.45
CA ARG A 10 -10.55 3.41 4.36
C ARG A 10 -10.86 3.00 2.94
N VAL A 11 -11.72 1.99 2.81
CA VAL A 11 -12.33 1.61 1.55
C VAL A 11 -13.82 1.94 1.63
N GLU A 12 -14.30 2.83 0.76
CA GLU A 12 -15.73 3.17 0.63
C GLU A 12 -16.20 2.87 -0.79
N ASP A 13 -17.27 2.09 -0.95
CA ASP A 13 -17.85 1.72 -2.25
C ASP A 13 -16.86 1.08 -3.24
N GLY A 14 -15.79 0.45 -2.72
CA GLY A 14 -14.72 -0.11 -3.55
C GLY A 14 -13.65 0.91 -3.97
N THR A 15 -13.71 2.13 -3.46
CA THR A 15 -12.70 3.18 -3.64
C THR A 15 -11.83 3.30 -2.40
N PHE A 16 -10.52 3.26 -2.61
CA PHE A 16 -9.52 3.43 -1.58
C PHE A 16 -9.23 4.91 -1.33
N ALA A 17 -9.31 5.33 -0.07
CA ALA A 17 -9.01 6.68 0.36
C ALA A 17 -8.11 6.66 1.60
N VAL A 18 -7.24 7.66 1.69
CA VAL A 18 -6.34 7.88 2.84
C VAL A 18 -6.73 9.15 3.57
N GLU A 19 -6.65 9.13 4.90
CA GLU A 19 -6.87 10.30 5.73
C GLU A 19 -5.73 11.31 5.50
N THR A 20 -6.06 12.58 5.54
CA THR A 20 -5.15 13.71 5.43
C THR A 20 -5.63 14.83 6.37
N ASP A 21 -4.81 15.85 6.60
CA ASP A 21 -5.21 17.02 7.41
C ASP A 21 -6.43 17.78 6.81
N ASP A 22 -6.60 17.73 5.48
CA ASP A 22 -7.70 18.40 4.77
C ASP A 22 -8.95 17.50 4.62
N GLY A 23 -8.87 16.24 5.03
CA GLY A 23 -9.94 15.25 4.92
C GLY A 23 -9.49 13.97 4.23
N TRP A 24 -10.38 13.31 3.50
CA TRP A 24 -10.09 12.03 2.85
C TRP A 24 -9.62 12.23 1.41
N LEU A 25 -8.39 11.82 1.14
CA LEU A 25 -7.79 11.84 -0.19
C LEU A 25 -8.10 10.52 -0.90
N GLU A 26 -8.90 10.62 -1.95
CA GLU A 26 -9.19 9.50 -2.84
C GLU A 26 -7.93 9.10 -3.63
N VAL A 27 -7.54 7.84 -3.54
CA VAL A 27 -6.36 7.30 -4.23
C VAL A 27 -6.74 6.64 -5.55
N GLY A 28 -7.86 5.91 -5.56
CA GLY A 28 -8.40 5.20 -6.73
C GLY A 28 -9.25 3.99 -6.34
N ALA A 29 -9.73 3.22 -7.31
CA ALA A 29 -10.50 2.01 -7.00
C ALA A 29 -9.59 0.90 -6.47
N VAL A 30 -10.09 0.15 -5.50
CA VAL A 30 -9.40 -1.04 -4.98
C VAL A 30 -9.18 -2.06 -6.09
N ALA A 31 -10.12 -2.18 -7.04
CA ALA A 31 -9.98 -3.06 -8.19
C ALA A 31 -8.76 -2.70 -9.04
N ASP A 32 -8.50 -1.41 -9.29
CA ASP A 32 -7.33 -0.95 -10.04
C ASP A 32 -6.03 -1.24 -9.29
N ILE A 33 -6.03 -1.04 -7.96
CA ILE A 33 -4.90 -1.35 -7.09
C ILE A 33 -4.58 -2.84 -7.16
N VAL A 34 -5.58 -3.69 -7.00
CA VAL A 34 -5.48 -5.16 -7.05
C VAL A 34 -4.96 -5.62 -8.42
N ASP A 35 -5.49 -5.04 -9.51
CA ASP A 35 -5.05 -5.35 -10.86
C ASP A 35 -3.57 -4.97 -11.09
N LEU A 36 -3.15 -3.79 -10.63
CA LEU A 36 -1.75 -3.34 -10.67
C LEU A 36 -0.81 -4.20 -9.80
N PHE A 37 -1.31 -4.81 -8.73
CA PHE A 37 -0.58 -5.79 -7.94
C PHE A 37 -0.48 -7.16 -8.62
N GLY A 38 -1.33 -7.43 -9.61
CA GLY A 38 -1.43 -8.71 -10.31
C GLY A 38 -2.39 -9.71 -9.67
N GLY A 39 -3.22 -9.27 -8.72
CA GLY A 39 -4.19 -10.13 -8.02
C GLY A 39 -4.56 -9.62 -6.63
N GLU A 40 -5.55 -10.29 -6.02
CA GLU A 40 -6.01 -10.01 -4.65
C GLU A 40 -4.97 -10.40 -3.60
N GLU A 41 -4.10 -11.34 -3.97
CA GLU A 41 -3.03 -11.90 -3.16
C GLU A 41 -1.67 -11.53 -3.77
N TYR A 42 -0.85 -10.80 -3.02
CA TYR A 42 0.53 -10.48 -3.40
C TYR A 42 1.50 -11.35 -2.62
N VAL A 43 2.20 -12.24 -3.31
CA VAL A 43 3.18 -13.14 -2.70
C VAL A 43 4.55 -12.47 -2.68
N ILE A 44 5.16 -12.40 -1.51
CA ILE A 44 6.52 -11.88 -1.32
C ILE A 44 7.37 -12.99 -0.69
N GLU A 45 8.53 -13.24 -1.29
CA GLU A 45 9.52 -14.18 -0.76
C GLU A 45 10.34 -13.50 0.34
N TYR A 46 10.38 -14.09 1.54
CA TYR A 46 11.14 -13.59 2.69
C TYR A 46 12.20 -14.62 3.12
N THR A 47 13.19 -14.19 3.91
CA THR A 47 14.12 -15.10 4.60
C THR A 47 13.58 -15.52 5.97
N ASP A 48 13.97 -16.69 6.50
CA ASP A 48 13.49 -17.26 7.78
C ASP A 48 13.49 -16.31 8.99
N GLN A 49 14.42 -15.35 9.04
CA GLN A 49 14.51 -14.38 10.14
C GLN A 49 13.40 -13.32 10.11
N GLN A 50 12.75 -13.12 8.96
CA GLN A 50 11.78 -12.05 8.71
C GLN A 50 10.34 -12.51 8.91
N ALA A 51 10.08 -13.82 8.74
CA ALA A 51 8.80 -14.45 9.06
C ALA A 51 8.36 -14.23 10.52
N ALA A 52 9.33 -14.10 11.44
CA ALA A 52 9.06 -13.92 12.87
C ALA A 52 8.61 -12.50 13.27
N VAL A 53 8.82 -11.48 12.42
CA VAL A 53 8.40 -10.08 12.65
C VAL A 53 7.14 -9.75 11.85
N ALA A 54 6.71 -10.68 11.00
CA ALA A 54 5.59 -10.46 10.12
C ALA A 54 4.28 -10.38 10.92
N TRP A 55 3.58 -9.27 10.70
CA TRP A 55 2.23 -8.99 11.15
C TRP A 55 1.18 -9.71 10.27
N LEU A 56 1.64 -10.53 9.33
CA LEU A 56 0.88 -11.33 8.38
C LEU A 56 1.24 -12.81 8.57
N ASP A 57 0.27 -13.69 8.38
CA ASP A 57 0.42 -15.14 8.51
C ASP A 57 1.44 -15.62 7.47
N THR A 58 2.59 -16.14 7.92
CA THR A 58 3.59 -16.73 7.01
C THR A 58 3.25 -18.19 6.79
N ASP A 59 3.24 -18.62 5.53
CA ASP A 59 3.12 -20.04 5.18
C ASP A 59 4.48 -20.74 5.36
N ASP A 60 4.48 -22.08 5.43
CA ASP A 60 5.63 -22.95 5.78
C ASP A 60 6.80 -22.81 4.78
N ASP A 61 6.58 -22.20 3.61
CA ASP A 61 7.53 -22.05 2.50
C ASP A 61 8.34 -20.74 2.50
N ASN A 62 8.42 -20.01 3.62
CA ASN A 62 9.09 -18.70 3.74
C ASN A 62 8.51 -17.60 2.82
N THR A 63 7.33 -17.81 2.25
CA THR A 63 6.57 -16.81 1.50
C THR A 63 5.49 -16.22 2.37
N ILE A 64 5.27 -14.91 2.25
CA ILE A 64 4.09 -14.28 2.83
C ILE A 64 3.10 -13.97 1.72
N THR A 65 1.87 -14.42 1.91
CA THR A 65 0.76 -14.05 1.05
C THR A 65 0.06 -12.86 1.69
N VAL A 66 0.17 -11.71 1.04
CA VAL A 66 -0.45 -10.47 1.50
C VAL A 66 -1.78 -10.31 0.79
N ASP A 67 -2.88 -10.33 1.54
CA ASP A 67 -4.16 -9.89 1.00
C ASP A 67 -4.09 -8.36 0.80
N VAL A 68 -4.12 -7.94 -0.46
CA VAL A 68 -3.96 -6.53 -0.83
C VAL A 68 -5.07 -5.72 -0.19
N ARG A 69 -6.32 -6.21 -0.23
CA ARG A 69 -7.48 -5.50 0.29
C ARG A 69 -7.42 -5.34 1.81
N GLU A 70 -7.10 -6.41 2.53
CA GLU A 70 -6.94 -6.36 3.98
C GLU A 70 -5.82 -5.40 4.38
N THR A 71 -4.72 -5.42 3.62
CA THR A 71 -3.59 -4.52 3.82
C THR A 71 -3.98 -3.06 3.59
N LEU A 72 -4.78 -2.77 2.57
CA LEU A 72 -5.30 -1.43 2.31
C LEU A 72 -6.09 -0.93 3.52
N GLU A 73 -6.97 -1.74 4.10
CA GLU A 73 -7.84 -1.33 5.20
C GLU A 73 -7.12 -1.27 6.57
N THR A 74 -6.04 -2.04 6.73
CA THR A 74 -5.31 -2.16 8.01
C THR A 74 -4.07 -1.25 8.08
N MET A 75 -3.49 -0.87 6.95
CA MET A 75 -2.31 -0.01 6.90
C MET A 75 -2.60 1.40 7.41
N SER A 76 -1.53 2.03 7.92
CA SER A 76 -1.53 3.44 8.29
C SER A 76 -0.27 4.10 7.74
N TYR A 77 -0.42 5.29 7.17
CA TYR A 77 0.65 5.98 6.47
C TYR A 77 1.15 7.19 7.24
N THR A 78 2.40 7.56 7.01
CA THR A 78 2.97 8.80 7.56
C THR A 78 2.58 10.00 6.70
N ASP A 79 2.71 11.18 7.28
CA ASP A 79 2.51 12.46 6.57
C ASP A 79 3.28 12.58 5.26
N ASP A 80 4.55 12.16 5.26
CA ASP A 80 5.39 12.21 4.07
C ASP A 80 4.80 11.39 2.92
N PHE A 81 4.32 10.18 3.21
CA PHE A 81 3.69 9.30 2.23
C PHE A 81 2.38 9.88 1.70
N VAL A 82 1.54 10.38 2.60
CA VAL A 82 0.25 10.99 2.24
C VAL A 82 0.45 12.28 1.43
N SER A 83 1.40 13.11 1.82
CA SER A 83 1.75 14.37 1.13
C SER A 83 2.26 14.11 -0.29
N ASN A 84 3.03 13.03 -0.48
CA ASN A 84 3.47 12.60 -1.80
C ASN A 84 2.30 12.15 -2.68
N LEU A 85 1.36 11.37 -2.13
CA LEU A 85 0.13 11.01 -2.83
C LEU A 85 -0.75 12.22 -3.16
N ALA A 86 -0.88 13.15 -2.22
CA ALA A 86 -1.67 14.37 -2.39
C ALA A 86 -1.10 15.28 -3.49
N SER A 87 0.24 15.34 -3.61
CA SER A 87 0.92 16.06 -4.70
C SER A 87 0.69 15.43 -6.08
N THR A 88 0.25 14.17 -6.14
CA THR A 88 -0.01 13.46 -7.39
C THR A 88 -1.48 13.58 -7.76
N PRO A 89 -1.83 14.05 -8.98
CA PRO A 89 -3.22 14.17 -9.39
C PRO A 89 -3.87 12.79 -9.63
N VAL A 90 -5.11 12.64 -9.17
CA VAL A 90 -5.98 11.47 -9.46
C VAL A 90 -6.72 11.60 -10.79
N ASP A 91 -6.92 12.84 -11.27
CA ASP A 91 -7.62 13.13 -12.53
C ASP A 91 -6.78 12.82 -13.77
N GLU A 92 -5.47 12.61 -13.58
CA GLU A 92 -4.58 12.20 -14.66
C GLU A 92 -4.44 10.68 -14.68
N GLU A 93 -4.69 10.08 -15.84
CA GLU A 93 -4.51 8.66 -16.08
C GLU A 93 -3.07 8.35 -16.52
N THR A 94 -2.58 7.16 -16.18
CA THR A 94 -1.35 6.60 -16.74
C THR A 94 -1.61 6.07 -18.14
N THR A 95 -0.54 5.71 -18.84
CA THR A 95 -0.62 5.04 -20.17
C THR A 95 -1.42 3.75 -20.14
N GLU A 96 -1.56 3.13 -18.96
CA GLU A 96 -2.27 1.86 -18.75
C GLU A 96 -3.76 2.06 -18.45
N GLY A 97 -4.22 3.31 -18.28
CA GLY A 97 -5.62 3.65 -18.02
C GLY A 97 -6.00 3.69 -16.53
N TYR A 98 -5.02 3.72 -15.63
CA TYR A 98 -5.25 3.85 -14.19
C TYR A 98 -4.94 5.27 -13.72
N PRO A 99 -5.55 5.78 -12.63
CA PRO A 99 -5.15 7.07 -12.07
C PRO A 99 -3.66 7.08 -11.70
N LYS A 100 -2.92 8.14 -12.04
CA LYS A 100 -1.50 8.30 -11.70
C LYS A 100 -1.25 8.14 -10.21
N ARG A 101 -2.17 8.66 -9.40
CA ARG A 101 -2.13 8.51 -7.93
C ARG A 101 -2.20 7.04 -7.50
N THR A 102 -3.05 6.24 -8.13
CA THR A 102 -3.17 4.79 -7.87
C THR A 102 -1.89 4.06 -8.26
N ALA A 103 -1.35 4.32 -9.45
CA ALA A 103 -0.11 3.71 -9.90
C ALA A 103 1.09 4.07 -9.02
N LEU A 104 1.20 5.35 -8.61
CA LEU A 104 2.22 5.78 -7.66
C LEU A 104 2.08 5.06 -6.32
N TYR A 105 0.86 4.98 -5.79
CA TYR A 105 0.58 4.29 -4.54
C TYR A 105 1.03 2.83 -4.56
N VAL A 106 0.66 2.08 -5.61
CA VAL A 106 1.08 0.69 -5.77
C VAL A 106 2.60 0.59 -5.86
N SER A 107 3.23 1.47 -6.61
CA SER A 107 4.69 1.50 -6.75
C SER A 107 5.38 1.70 -5.39
N LEU A 108 4.92 2.67 -4.60
CA LEU A 108 5.45 2.93 -3.26
C LEU A 108 5.16 1.78 -2.28
N MET A 109 3.96 1.21 -2.33
CA MET A 109 3.62 0.07 -1.48
C MET A 109 4.51 -1.14 -1.79
N ARG A 110 4.75 -1.43 -3.07
CA ARG A 110 5.68 -2.49 -3.48
C ARG A 110 7.10 -2.21 -2.98
N GLU A 111 7.56 -0.97 -3.05
CA GLU A 111 8.88 -0.58 -2.50
C GLU A 111 8.95 -0.73 -0.97
N ILE A 112 7.88 -0.40 -0.25
CA ILE A 112 7.80 -0.60 1.21
C ILE A 112 7.79 -2.09 1.57
N LEU A 113 7.03 -2.89 0.83
CA LEU A 113 6.94 -4.34 1.01
C LEU A 113 8.28 -5.02 0.70
N ASP A 114 8.92 -4.62 -0.41
CA ASP A 114 10.26 -5.05 -0.81
C ASP A 114 11.33 -4.63 0.22
N SER A 115 11.32 -3.37 0.67
CA SER A 115 12.23 -2.88 1.72
C SER A 115 12.02 -3.59 3.06
N LYS A 116 10.77 -3.99 3.38
CA LYS A 116 10.48 -4.83 4.54
C LYS A 116 10.99 -6.26 4.36
N GLY A 117 11.00 -6.77 3.13
CA GLY A 117 11.53 -8.09 2.76
C GLY A 117 13.01 -8.15 2.50
N ASN A 118 13.66 -7.01 2.31
CA ASN A 118 15.08 -6.95 2.04
C ASN A 118 15.66 -5.64 2.60
N PRO A 119 15.78 -5.49 3.92
CA PRO A 119 16.57 -4.39 4.46
C PRO A 119 18.02 -4.68 4.05
N GLU A 120 18.53 -3.94 3.07
CA GLU A 120 19.94 -4.00 2.68
C GLU A 120 20.83 -3.89 3.94
N GLU A 121 21.81 -4.80 4.04
CA GLU A 121 22.79 -4.92 5.15
C GLU A 121 23.60 -3.63 5.44
#